data_AF-A0A958DYM5-F1
#
_entry.id   AF-A0A958DYM5-F1
#
_cell.length_a   1.000
_cell.length_b   1.000
_cell.length_c   1.000
_cell.angle_alpha   90.00
_cell.angle_beta   90.00
_cell.angle_gamma   90.00
#
_symmetry.space_group_name_H-M   'P 1'
#
loop_
_entity.id
_entity.type
_entity.pdbx_description
1 polymer ?
#
loop_
_entity_poly.entity_id
_entity_poly.type
_entity_poly.pdbx_seq_one_letter_code
_entity_poly.pdbx_strand_id
1 'polypeptide(L)' 'KHSLDEVAKRLGVTIIGRHTALGDSLVTAEVFLKLLPLLAKKGVRTLREAREASQKTFYARLKY' A
#
# COMPACT_ATOMS: atom_id res chain seq x y z
N LYS A 1 -6.50 -9.11 8.43
CA LYS A 1 -6.37 -9.59 7.03
C LYS A 1 -5.82 -8.45 6.17
N HIS A 2 -4.75 -8.67 5.42
CA HIS A 2 -4.05 -7.67 4.58
C HIS A 2 -4.12 -8.10 3.11
N SER A 3 -5.30 -8.15 2.52
CA SER A 3 -5.43 -8.33 1.07
C SER A 3 -5.33 -6.98 0.37
N LEU A 4 -4.96 -7.02 -0.91
CA LEU A 4 -4.96 -5.84 -1.78
C LEU A 4 -6.34 -5.17 -1.81
N ASP A 5 -7.44 -5.94 -1.69
CA ASP A 5 -8.81 -5.43 -1.61
C ASP A 5 -9.04 -4.49 -0.45
N GLU A 6 -8.57 -4.89 0.72
CA GLU A 6 -8.82 -4.15 1.95
C GLU A 6 -8.05 -2.84 1.92
N VAL A 7 -6.83 -2.86 1.36
CA VAL A 7 -6.04 -1.64 1.15
C VAL A 7 -6.70 -0.74 0.10
N ALA A 8 -7.12 -1.30 -1.03
CA ALA A 8 -7.80 -0.57 -2.09
C ALA A 8 -9.08 0.10 -1.57
N LYS A 9 -9.93 -0.65 -0.85
CA LYS A 9 -11.16 -0.14 -0.24
C LYS A 9 -10.90 1.00 0.76
N ARG A 10 -9.88 0.87 1.63
CA ARG A 10 -9.51 1.91 2.60
C ARG A 10 -9.01 3.19 1.93
N LEU A 11 -8.39 3.06 0.76
CA LEU A 11 -7.89 4.18 -0.04
C LEU A 11 -8.91 4.64 -1.10
N GLY A 12 -10.13 4.09 -1.11
CA GLY A 12 -11.17 4.41 -2.11
C GLY A 12 -10.71 4.15 -3.55
N VAL A 13 -9.89 3.11 -3.77
CA VAL A 13 -9.44 2.64 -5.08
C VAL A 13 -10.46 1.62 -5.61
N THR A 14 -10.96 1.83 -6.82
CA THR A 14 -11.87 0.90 -7.47
C THR A 14 -11.08 -0.23 -8.13
N ILE A 15 -11.44 -1.47 -7.82
CA ILE A 15 -10.78 -2.65 -8.39
C ILE A 15 -11.47 -3.01 -9.71
N ILE A 16 -10.73 -2.94 -10.81
CA ILE A 16 -11.21 -3.30 -12.15
C ILE A 16 -10.31 -4.40 -12.72
N GLY A 17 -10.89 -5.46 -13.27
CA GLY A 17 -10.13 -6.54 -13.91
C GLY A 17 -9.28 -7.36 -12.93
N ARG A 18 -9.76 -7.52 -11.69
CA ARG A 18 -9.11 -8.30 -10.63
C ARG A 18 -8.77 -9.71 -11.12
N HIS A 19 -7.65 -10.26 -10.65
CA HIS A 19 -7.16 -11.59 -11.04
C HIS A 19 -6.64 -11.66 -12.49
N THR A 20 -6.38 -10.49 -13.09
CA THR A 20 -5.55 -10.35 -14.29
C THR A 20 -4.28 -9.59 -13.92
N ALA A 21 -3.15 -9.96 -14.53
CA ALA A 21 -1.87 -9.28 -14.26
C ALA A 21 -1.95 -7.77 -14.52
N LEU A 22 -2.71 -7.35 -15.54
CA LEU A 22 -2.95 -5.95 -15.87
C LEU A 22 -3.80 -5.25 -14.79
N GLY A 23 -4.94 -5.83 -14.43
CA GLY A 23 -5.82 -5.25 -13.42
C GLY A 23 -5.15 -5.14 -12.05
N ASP A 24 -4.41 -6.16 -11.63
CA ASP A 24 -3.68 -6.14 -10.36
C ASP A 24 -2.55 -5.09 -10.37
N SER A 25 -1.89 -4.89 -11.51
CA SER A 25 -0.86 -3.84 -11.68
C SER A 25 -1.45 -2.43 -11.61
N LEU A 26 -2.60 -2.20 -12.25
CA LEU A 26 -3.30 -0.90 -12.22
C LEU A 26 -3.77 -0.54 -10.82
N VAL A 27 -4.39 -1.49 -10.12
CA VAL A 27 -4.83 -1.31 -8.73
C VAL A 27 -3.64 -1.00 -7.81
N THR A 28 -2.53 -1.72 -8.00
CA THR A 28 -1.30 -1.48 -7.23
C THR A 28 -0.74 -0.07 -7.48
N ALA A 29 -0.72 0.39 -8.74
CA ALA A 29 -0.27 1.73 -9.08
C ALA A 29 -1.15 2.82 -8.44
N GLU A 30 -2.47 2.67 -8.47
CA GLU A 30 -3.39 3.63 -7.86
C GLU A 30 -3.24 3.68 -6.33
N VAL A 31 -3.12 2.50 -5.70
CA VAL A 31 -2.81 2.39 -4.26
C VAL A 31 -1.51 3.11 -3.94
N PHE A 32 -0.45 2.89 -4.73
CA PHE A 32 0.84 3.54 -4.51
C PHE A 32 0.76 5.06 -4.60
N LEU A 33 0.09 5.60 -5.61
CA LEU A 33 -0.10 7.05 -5.77
C LEU A 33 -0.85 7.67 -4.57
N LYS A 34 -1.88 7.00 -4.05
CA LYS A 34 -2.61 7.48 -2.87
C LYS A 34 -1.82 7.35 -1.57
N LEU A 35 -0.84 6.45 -1.50
CA LEU A 35 0.06 6.32 -0.35
C LEU A 35 1.09 7.46 -0.27
N LEU A 36 1.56 8.00 -1.42
CA LEU A 36 2.58 9.06 -1.44
C LEU A 36 2.23 10.28 -0.57
N PRO A 37 1.05 10.92 -0.66
CA PRO A 37 0.72 12.06 0.20
C PRO A 37 0.60 11.66 1.68
N LEU A 38 0.21 10.43 1.99
CA LEU A 38 0.12 9.93 3.37
C LEU A 38 1.51 9.73 3.99
N LEU A 39 2.45 9.19 3.20
CA LEU A 39 3.85 9.06 3.58
C LEU A 39 4.49 10.44 3.76
N ALA A 40 4.26 11.37 2.83
CA ALA A 40 4.75 12.73 2.90
C ALA A 40 4.27 13.47 4.16
N LYS A 41 3.00 13.31 4.55
CA LYS A 41 2.43 13.86 5.81
C LYS A 41 3.09 13.28 7.06
N LYS A 42 3.66 12.07 6.97
CA LYS A 42 4.41 11.41 8.05
C LYS A 42 5.92 11.70 7.98
N GLY A 43 6.36 12.60 7.11
CA GLY A 43 7.78 12.93 6.92
C GLY A 43 8.57 11.87 6.13
N VAL A 44 7.91 10.86 5.56
CA VAL A 44 8.55 9.82 4.75
C VAL A 44 8.60 10.27 3.29
N ARG A 45 9.79 10.47 2.74
CA ARG A 45 10.05 10.97 1.39
C ARG A 45 10.94 10.05 0.56
N THR A 46 11.67 9.16 1.20
CA THR A 46 12.58 8.20 0.55
C THR A 46 12.14 6.76 0.77
N LEU A 47 12.58 5.87 -0.12
CA LEU A 47 12.37 4.43 0.03
C LEU A 47 12.96 3.92 1.35
N ARG A 48 14.12 4.45 1.77
CA ARG A 48 14.79 4.06 3.02
C ARG A 48 13.90 4.35 4.22
N GLU A 49 13.39 5.57 4.32
CA GLU A 49 12.47 5.98 5.38
C GLU A 49 11.18 5.16 5.37
N ALA A 50 10.65 4.84 4.17
CA ALA A 50 9.47 3.99 4.05
C ALA A 50 9.72 2.57 4.59
N ARG A 51 10.90 1.99 4.32
CA ARG A 51 11.29 0.68 4.86
C ARG A 51 11.45 0.72 6.37
N GLU A 52 12.13 1.72 6.90
CA GLU A 52 12.30 1.91 8.36
C GLU A 52 10.96 2.12 9.07
N ALA A 53 10.07 2.94 8.51
CA ALA A 53 8.74 3.17 9.03
C ALA A 53 7.91 1.88 9.03
N SER A 54 8.00 1.07 7.96
CA SER A 54 7.32 -0.22 7.86
C SER A 54 7.80 -1.21 8.92
N GLN A 55 9.11 -1.31 9.15
CA GLN A 55 9.72 -2.19 10.17
C GLN A 55 9.31 -1.84 11.61
N LYS A 56 8.96 -0.57 11.88
CA LYS A 56 8.47 -0.12 13.19
C LYS A 56 7.01 -0.45 13.44
N THR A 57 6.26 -0.91 12.43
CA THR A 57 4.84 -1.24 12.60
C THR A 57 4.63 -2.56 13.34
N PHE A 58 3.52 -2.66 14.07
CA PHE A 58 3.10 -3.87 14.78
C PHE A 58 3.08 -5.13 13.88
N TYR A 59 2.76 -4.94 12.59
CA TYR A 59 2.69 -6.01 11.60
C TYR A 59 4.06 -6.56 11.17
N ALA A 60 5.15 -5.80 11.31
CA ALA A 60 6.50 -6.31 11.05
C ALA A 60 6.94 -7.41 12.05
N ARG A 61 6.21 -7.55 13.16
CA ARG A 61 6.49 -8.53 14.22
C ARG A 61 5.64 -9.80 14.10
N LEU A 62 4.68 -9.85 13.18
CA LEU A 62 3.84 -11.02 12.98
C LEU A 62 4.61 -12.04 12.13
N LYS A 63 4.89 -13.21 12.71
CA LYS A 63 5.25 -14.42 11.97
C LYS A 63 3.95 -15.13 11.58
N TYR A 64 3.78 -15.39 10.28
CA TYR A 64 2.73 -16.24 9.74
C TYR A 64 3.25 -17.67 9.62
#